data_AF-A0A7J9N0V5-F1
#
_entry.id   AF-A0A7J9N0V5-F1
#
_cell.length_a   1.000
_cell.length_b   1.000
_cell.length_c   1.000
_cell.angle_alpha   90.00
_cell.angle_beta   90.00
_cell.angle_gamma   90.00
#
_symmetry.space_group_name_H-M   'P 1'
#
loop_
_entity.id
_entity.type
_entity.pdbx_description
1 polymer ?
#
loop_
_entity_poly.entity_id
_entity_poly.type
_entity_poly.pdbx_seq_one_letter_code
_entity_poly.pdbx_strand_id
1 'polypeptide(L)'
;MGRLFVITLEGSVYSCNHCHTHLALLDDIISKTHTNLILYPCFSLSTAGMERLISLIRYMNGSNYLFSFLMHSSVNITVGEKEERMMMTGLHTVVDIFCVGCGSIVGWKYESAHEKTQKYKEGKFILERFKVLGPDGSNYLVNHDVMVSGSDADNA
;
A
#
# COMPACT_ATOMS: atom_id res chain seq x y z
N MET A 1 -15.29 -25.67 16.37
CA MET A 1 -14.31 -24.60 16.55
C MET A 1 -13.06 -24.94 15.75
N GLY A 2 -13.03 -24.58 14.46
CA GLY A 2 -11.89 -24.89 13.58
C GLY A 2 -10.67 -24.05 13.95
N ARG A 3 -9.47 -24.63 13.91
CA ARG A 3 -8.22 -23.89 14.12
C ARG A 3 -7.99 -22.98 12.91
N LEU A 4 -7.83 -21.67 13.14
CA LEU A 4 -7.35 -20.72 12.13
C LEU A 4 -5.90 -21.07 11.80
N PHE A 5 -5.67 -21.58 10.58
CA PHE A 5 -4.33 -21.83 10.06
C PHE A 5 -3.75 -20.50 9.58
N VAL A 6 -2.91 -19.88 10.41
CA VAL A 6 -2.14 -18.68 10.06
C VAL A 6 -0.76 -19.14 9.60
N ILE A 7 -0.35 -18.72 8.40
CA ILE A 7 0.97 -18.99 7.85
C ILE A 7 1.96 -18.02 8.49
N THR A 8 2.95 -18.54 9.21
CA THR A 8 4.07 -17.76 9.73
C THR A 8 5.19 -17.71 8.68
N LEU A 9 5.42 -16.53 8.14
CA LEU A 9 6.55 -16.24 7.26
C LEU A 9 7.82 -15.96 8.08
N GLU A 10 8.97 -16.45 7.62
CA GLU A 10 10.29 -16.17 8.20
C GLU A 10 10.96 -15.00 7.46
N GLY A 11 11.59 -14.06 8.17
CA GLY A 11 12.33 -12.93 7.59
C GLY A 11 11.68 -11.55 7.78
N SER A 12 11.90 -10.63 6.84
CA SER A 12 11.31 -9.29 6.84
C SER A 12 9.87 -9.34 6.33
N VAL A 13 8.89 -9.31 7.25
CA VAL A 13 7.46 -9.53 6.94
C VAL A 13 6.62 -8.26 7.14
N TYR A 14 5.75 -7.97 6.18
CA TYR A 14 4.67 -7.01 6.35
C TYR A 14 3.54 -7.61 7.17
N SER A 15 3.10 -6.88 8.20
CA SER A 15 2.06 -7.36 9.11
C SER A 15 0.84 -6.44 9.12
N CYS A 16 -0.33 -6.96 9.49
CA CYS A 16 -1.52 -6.14 9.64
C CYS A 16 -1.34 -5.11 10.77
N ASN A 17 -1.71 -3.86 10.55
CA ASN A 17 -1.60 -2.80 11.55
C ASN A 17 -2.56 -2.99 12.76
N HIS A 18 -3.60 -3.82 12.63
CA HIS A 18 -4.60 -4.01 13.68
C HIS A 18 -4.31 -5.21 14.59
N CYS A 19 -3.88 -6.33 14.02
CA CYS A 19 -3.68 -7.59 14.75
C CYS A 19 -2.31 -8.22 14.55
N HIS A 20 -1.39 -7.53 13.87
CA HIS A 20 -0.01 -7.98 13.61
C HIS A 20 0.11 -9.32 12.87
N THR A 21 -0.97 -9.79 12.22
CA THR A 21 -0.92 -10.99 11.38
C THR A 21 -0.01 -10.77 10.18
N HIS A 22 0.86 -11.73 9.88
CA HIS A 22 1.79 -11.68 8.75
C HIS A 22 1.00 -11.69 7.44
N LEU A 23 1.24 -10.72 6.54
CA LEU A 23 0.51 -10.55 5.28
C LEU A 23 1.37 -10.82 4.05
N ALA A 24 2.64 -10.44 4.06
CA ALA A 24 3.50 -10.62 2.89
C ALA A 24 4.99 -10.51 3.22
N LEU A 25 5.86 -11.06 2.38
CA LEU A 25 7.32 -10.93 2.51
C LEU A 25 7.84 -9.64 1.85
N LEU A 26 8.91 -9.06 2.39
CA LEU A 26 9.60 -7.93 1.76
C LEU A 26 10.10 -8.27 0.34
N ASP A 27 10.56 -9.50 0.15
CA ASP A 27 11.09 -9.98 -1.12
C ASP A 27 10.03 -10.10 -2.22
N ASP A 28 8.74 -10.18 -1.84
CA ASP A 28 7.63 -10.21 -2.78
C ASP A 28 7.26 -8.83 -3.31
N ILE A 29 7.87 -7.74 -2.82
CA ILE A 29 7.61 -6.40 -3.35
C ILE A 29 8.13 -6.30 -4.80
N ILE A 30 7.20 -6.04 -5.72
CA ILE A 30 7.50 -5.70 -7.11
C ILE A 30 7.83 -4.21 -7.21
N SER A 31 7.01 -3.36 -6.58
CA SER A 31 7.26 -1.92 -6.58
C SER A 31 6.74 -1.23 -5.33
N LYS A 32 7.53 -0.26 -4.84
CA LYS A 32 7.11 0.68 -3.81
C LYS A 32 6.66 1.94 -4.52
N THR A 33 5.35 2.16 -4.62
CA THR A 33 4.80 3.42 -5.14
C THR A 33 5.13 4.53 -4.16
N HIS A 34 6.25 5.22 -4.35
CA HIS A 34 6.57 6.47 -3.66
C HIS A 34 6.07 7.62 -4.52
N THR A 35 5.55 8.65 -3.87
CA THR A 35 5.06 9.92 -4.46
C THR A 35 6.06 10.63 -5.38
N ASN A 36 7.31 10.16 -5.47
CA ASN A 36 8.38 10.76 -6.25
C ASN A 36 8.21 10.67 -7.79
N LEU A 37 7.32 9.85 -8.32
CA LEU A 37 7.13 9.78 -9.79
C LEU A 37 6.02 10.70 -10.33
N ILE A 38 5.22 11.33 -9.47
CA ILE A 38 4.14 12.25 -9.90
C ILE A 38 4.36 13.68 -9.36
N LEU A 39 5.11 13.86 -8.27
CA LEU A 39 5.38 15.18 -7.68
C LEU A 39 6.67 15.86 -8.18
N TYR A 40 7.54 15.16 -8.93
CA TYR A 40 8.85 15.69 -9.30
C TYR A 40 8.88 16.84 -10.33
N PRO A 41 7.84 17.13 -11.14
CA PRO A 41 7.80 18.41 -11.86
C PRO A 41 7.33 19.59 -11.01
N CYS A 42 6.93 19.37 -9.75
CA CYS A 42 5.98 20.24 -9.05
C CYS A 42 6.48 20.72 -7.68
N PHE A 43 7.76 21.03 -7.54
CA PHE A 43 8.31 21.66 -6.32
C PHE A 43 7.91 23.15 -6.16
N SER A 44 7.03 23.67 -7.03
CA SER A 44 6.60 25.06 -7.07
C SER A 44 5.12 25.30 -6.73
N LEU A 45 4.31 24.27 -6.47
CA LEU A 45 2.90 24.46 -6.08
C LEU A 45 2.71 24.50 -4.56
N SER A 46 1.82 25.40 -4.12
CA SER A 46 1.44 25.54 -2.71
C SER A 46 0.85 24.25 -2.14
N THR A 47 0.89 24.10 -0.81
CA THR A 47 0.31 22.96 -0.07
C THR A 47 -1.14 22.66 -0.46
N ALA A 48 -1.94 23.69 -0.73
CA ALA A 48 -3.32 23.55 -1.21
C ALA A 48 -3.43 23.00 -2.65
N GLY A 49 -2.45 23.27 -3.52
CA GLY A 49 -2.39 22.72 -4.88
C GLY A 49 -2.08 21.22 -4.88
N MET A 50 -1.19 20.79 -3.98
CA MET A 50 -0.88 19.37 -3.79
C MET A 50 -2.10 18.58 -3.28
N GLU A 51 -2.85 19.10 -2.31
CA GLU A 51 -4.05 18.41 -1.80
C GLU A 51 -5.13 18.20 -2.86
N ARG A 52 -5.34 19.18 -3.76
CA ARG A 52 -6.28 19.06 -4.89
C ARG A 52 -5.85 17.99 -5.88
N LEU A 53 -4.55 17.95 -6.21
CA LEU A 53 -4.00 16.92 -7.11
C LEU A 53 -4.08 15.53 -6.48
N ILE A 54 -3.73 15.39 -5.19
CA ILE A 54 -3.85 14.12 -4.48
C ILE A 54 -5.32 13.70 -4.41
N SER A 55 -6.26 14.61 -4.14
CA SER A 55 -7.70 14.31 -4.17
C SER A 55 -8.18 13.86 -5.55
N LEU A 56 -7.67 14.46 -6.63
CA LEU A 56 -8.00 14.05 -8.00
C LEU A 56 -7.38 12.69 -8.33
N ILE A 57 -6.15 12.41 -7.92
CA ILE A 57 -5.51 11.10 -8.10
C ILE A 57 -6.25 10.04 -7.25
N ARG A 58 -6.67 10.36 -6.02
CA ARG A 58 -7.53 9.51 -5.18
C ARG A 58 -8.89 9.27 -5.83
N TYR A 59 -9.47 10.26 -6.50
CA TYR A 59 -10.73 10.09 -7.22
C TYR A 59 -10.56 9.22 -8.47
N MET A 60 -9.49 9.42 -9.24
CA MET A 60 -9.23 8.75 -10.51
C MET A 60 -8.60 7.35 -10.37
N ASN A 61 -7.97 7.07 -9.22
CA ASN A 61 -7.36 5.76 -8.95
C ASN A 61 -8.06 5.02 -7.81
N GLY A 62 -8.88 5.67 -6.99
CA GLY A 62 -9.43 5.13 -5.73
C GLY A 62 -8.67 5.66 -4.50
N SER A 63 -9.33 5.74 -3.34
CA SER A 63 -8.98 6.63 -2.22
C SER A 63 -7.56 6.53 -1.61
N ASN A 64 -6.76 5.48 -1.87
CA ASN A 64 -5.48 5.27 -1.17
C ASN A 64 -4.30 4.78 -2.04
N TYR A 65 -4.41 4.87 -3.37
CA TYR A 65 -3.46 4.22 -4.28
C TYR A 65 -2.06 4.85 -4.23
N LEU A 66 -1.96 6.09 -3.75
CA LEU A 66 -0.70 6.85 -3.65
C LEU A 66 0.29 6.31 -2.62
N PHE A 67 -0.18 5.53 -1.63
CA PHE A 67 0.67 5.00 -0.56
C PHE A 67 0.43 3.50 -0.42
N SER A 68 0.87 2.76 -1.42
CA SER A 68 0.66 1.31 -1.48
C SER A 68 1.93 0.55 -1.90
N PHE A 69 1.93 -0.75 -1.61
CA PHE A 69 2.95 -1.71 -2.04
C PHE A 69 2.35 -2.66 -3.07
N LEU A 70 2.96 -2.74 -4.25
CA LEU A 70 2.64 -3.77 -5.24
C LEU A 70 3.49 -5.00 -4.95
N MET A 71 2.83 -6.14 -4.76
CA MET A 71 3.46 -7.38 -4.34
C MET A 71 3.07 -8.55 -5.24
N HIS A 72 3.97 -9.51 -5.37
CA HIS A 72 3.75 -10.73 -6.12
C HIS A 72 2.78 -11.66 -5.40
N SER A 73 2.89 -11.75 -4.08
CA SER A 73 2.11 -12.66 -3.25
C SER A 73 1.71 -11.99 -1.94
N SER A 74 0.58 -12.43 -1.37
CA SER A 74 0.19 -12.13 0.00
C SER A 74 -0.50 -13.36 0.61
N VAL A 75 -0.28 -13.56 1.91
CA VAL A 75 -0.79 -14.68 2.70
C VAL A 75 -1.71 -14.17 3.80
N ASN A 76 -2.48 -15.07 4.41
CA ASN A 76 -3.37 -14.76 5.53
C ASN A 76 -4.39 -13.65 5.21
N ILE A 77 -4.82 -13.61 3.96
CA ILE A 77 -5.85 -12.70 3.46
C ILE A 77 -7.09 -13.47 3.01
N THR A 78 -8.24 -12.82 3.12
CA THR A 78 -9.52 -13.25 2.55
C THR A 78 -9.86 -12.30 1.40
N VAL A 79 -10.41 -12.83 0.31
CA VAL A 79 -10.87 -12.02 -0.83
C VAL A 79 -12.34 -11.66 -0.68
N GLY A 80 -12.69 -10.42 -1.00
CA GLY A 80 -14.07 -9.94 -1.02
C GLY A 80 -14.74 -10.11 -2.37
N GLU A 81 -15.75 -9.29 -2.59
CA GLU A 81 -16.50 -9.23 -3.84
C GLU A 81 -15.66 -8.60 -4.97
N LYS A 82 -15.99 -9.00 -6.20
CA LYS A 82 -15.38 -8.44 -7.42
C LYS A 82 -16.02 -7.10 -7.70
N GLU A 83 -15.19 -6.08 -7.84
CA GLU A 83 -15.60 -4.73 -8.18
C GLU A 83 -14.89 -4.28 -9.45
N GLU A 84 -15.62 -3.67 -10.37
CA GLU A 84 -15.04 -3.05 -11.55
C GLU A 84 -14.71 -1.59 -11.26
N ARG A 85 -13.41 -1.26 -11.32
CA ARG A 85 -12.89 0.08 -11.04
C ARG A 85 -12.24 0.66 -12.30
N MET A 86 -12.67 1.87 -12.66
CA MET A 86 -12.00 2.64 -13.70
C MET A 86 -10.73 3.26 -13.12
N MET A 87 -9.59 2.96 -13.72
CA MET A 87 -8.29 3.51 -13.35
C MET A 87 -7.67 4.25 -14.54
N MET A 88 -6.56 4.96 -14.32
CA MET A 88 -5.86 5.65 -15.40
C MET A 88 -5.46 4.72 -16.57
N THR A 89 -5.21 3.44 -16.28
CA THR A 89 -4.82 2.45 -17.29
C THR A 89 -6.02 1.66 -17.85
N GLY A 90 -7.24 2.14 -17.67
CA GLY A 90 -8.47 1.52 -18.15
C GLY A 90 -9.28 0.80 -17.07
N LEU A 91 -10.28 0.03 -17.50
CA LEU A 91 -11.19 -0.73 -16.63
C LEU A 91 -10.50 -1.98 -16.08
N HIS A 92 -10.53 -2.15 -14.75
CA HIS A 92 -9.98 -3.31 -14.06
C HIS A 92 -11.01 -3.92 -13.14
N THR A 93 -11.10 -5.25 -13.13
CA THR A 93 -11.80 -6.00 -12.10
C THR A 93 -10.83 -6.25 -10.96
N VAL A 94 -11.17 -5.76 -9.78
CA VAL A 94 -10.37 -5.90 -8.56
C VAL A 94 -11.19 -6.53 -7.46
N VAL A 95 -10.51 -7.12 -6.48
CA VAL A 95 -11.14 -7.66 -5.28
C VAL A 95 -10.47 -7.05 -4.06
N ASP A 96 -11.25 -6.56 -3.11
CA ASP A 96 -10.70 -6.12 -1.84
C ASP A 96 -10.18 -7.31 -1.04
N ILE A 97 -9.10 -7.11 -0.30
CA ILE A 97 -8.48 -8.15 0.54
C ILE A 97 -8.53 -7.74 2.01
N PHE A 98 -8.89 -8.71 2.83
CA PHE A 98 -9.16 -8.56 4.24
C PHE A 98 -8.18 -9.41 5.04
N CYS A 99 -7.67 -8.90 6.16
CA CYS A 99 -6.84 -9.69 7.05
C CYS A 99 -7.65 -10.85 7.65
N VAL A 100 -7.14 -12.08 7.60
CA VAL A 100 -7.81 -13.24 8.20
C VAL A 100 -7.90 -13.16 9.73
N GLY A 101 -6.98 -12.42 10.37
CA GLY A 101 -6.90 -12.30 11.82
C GLY A 101 -7.99 -11.39 12.43
N CYS A 102 -8.25 -10.24 11.81
CA CYS A 102 -9.18 -9.24 12.33
C CYS A 102 -10.31 -8.83 11.38
N GLY A 103 -10.28 -9.29 10.13
CA GLY A 103 -11.25 -8.91 9.10
C GLY A 103 -11.12 -7.48 8.56
N SER A 104 -10.10 -6.70 8.96
CA SER A 104 -9.92 -5.34 8.43
C SER A 104 -9.44 -5.37 6.97
N ILE A 105 -9.89 -4.41 6.17
CA ILE A 105 -9.37 -4.20 4.82
C ILE A 105 -7.89 -3.81 4.91
N VAL A 106 -7.04 -4.56 4.20
CA VAL A 106 -5.59 -4.31 4.12
C VAL A 106 -5.14 -3.87 2.73
N GLY A 107 -6.01 -4.01 1.73
CA GLY A 107 -5.74 -3.56 0.37
C GLY A 107 -6.68 -4.23 -0.64
N TRP A 108 -6.18 -4.48 -1.85
CA TRP A 108 -6.93 -5.12 -2.92
C TRP A 108 -6.00 -5.88 -3.89
N LYS A 109 -6.57 -6.75 -4.72
CA LYS A 109 -5.86 -7.56 -5.71
C LYS A 109 -6.48 -7.33 -7.09
N TYR A 110 -5.65 -7.29 -8.13
CA TYR A 110 -6.14 -7.31 -9.51
C TYR A 110 -6.62 -8.72 -9.87
N GLU A 111 -7.88 -8.82 -10.28
CA GLU A 111 -8.48 -10.08 -10.72
C GLU A 111 -8.41 -10.22 -12.24
N SER A 112 -8.78 -9.17 -12.98
CA SER A 112 -8.65 -9.13 -14.44
C SER A 112 -8.49 -7.71 -14.96
N ALA A 113 -7.75 -7.55 -16.05
CA ALA A 113 -7.65 -6.31 -16.79
C ALA A 113 -8.31 -6.46 -18.16
N HIS A 114 -9.17 -5.51 -18.54
CA HIS A 114 -9.82 -5.55 -19.86
C HIS A 114 -8.84 -5.25 -21.00
N GLU A 115 -7.80 -4.47 -20.72
CA GLU A 115 -6.75 -4.17 -21.68
C GLU A 115 -5.62 -5.21 -21.64
N LYS A 116 -5.26 -5.74 -22.82
CA LYS A 116 -4.19 -6.75 -22.95
C LYS A 116 -2.83 -6.25 -22.44
N THR A 117 -2.57 -4.95 -22.57
CA THR A 117 -1.34 -4.30 -22.12
C THR A 117 -1.21 -4.26 -20.59
N GLN A 118 -2.32 -4.39 -19.86
CA GLN A 118 -2.35 -4.34 -18.40
C GLN A 118 -2.43 -5.71 -17.73
N LYS A 119 -2.51 -6.81 -18.51
CA LYS A 119 -2.62 -8.18 -17.98
C LYS A 119 -1.49 -8.61 -17.05
N TYR A 120 -0.32 -7.99 -17.16
CA TYR A 120 0.80 -8.27 -16.24
C TYR A 120 0.49 -7.94 -14.77
N LYS A 121 -0.54 -7.11 -14.52
CA LYS A 121 -1.01 -6.77 -13.16
C LYS A 121 -1.97 -7.82 -12.60
N GLU A 122 -2.55 -8.69 -13.43
CA GLU A 122 -3.47 -9.74 -12.99
C GLU A 122 -2.78 -10.66 -11.97
N GLY A 123 -3.48 -10.94 -10.88
CA GLY A 123 -2.93 -11.75 -9.79
C GLY A 123 -2.01 -10.99 -8.83
N LYS A 124 -1.68 -9.72 -9.10
CA LYS A 124 -0.85 -8.91 -8.19
C LYS A 124 -1.66 -8.31 -7.06
N PHE A 125 -1.00 -8.16 -5.92
CA PHE A 125 -1.59 -7.63 -4.70
C PHE A 125 -1.13 -6.21 -4.44
N ILE A 126 -2.04 -5.40 -3.93
CA ILE A 126 -1.78 -4.03 -3.51
C ILE A 126 -2.12 -3.95 -2.03
N LEU A 127 -1.11 -3.71 -1.20
CA LEU A 127 -1.29 -3.44 0.23
C LEU A 127 -1.24 -1.94 0.50
N GLU A 128 -2.20 -1.43 1.25
CA GLU A 128 -2.22 -0.03 1.66
C GLU A 128 -1.25 0.20 2.81
N ARG A 129 -0.34 1.18 2.68
CA ARG A 129 0.70 1.48 3.70
C ARG A 129 0.12 1.82 5.07
N PHE A 130 -1.05 2.45 5.11
CA PHE A 130 -1.72 2.82 6.36
C PHE A 130 -2.35 1.64 7.10
N LYS A 131 -2.50 0.50 6.41
CA LYS A 131 -3.14 -0.71 6.95
C LYS A 131 -2.12 -1.79 7.31
N VAL A 132 -0.85 -1.60 6.97
CA VAL A 132 0.22 -2.58 7.19
C VAL A 132 1.42 -1.96 7.91
N LEU A 133 2.04 -2.75 8.77
CA LEU A 133 3.29 -2.44 9.46
C LEU A 133 4.46 -2.95 8.63
N GLY A 134 5.55 -2.18 8.60
CA GLY A 134 6.80 -2.60 8.01
C GLY A 134 7.45 -3.77 8.77
N PRO A 135 8.46 -4.42 8.16
CA PRO A 135 9.20 -5.51 8.79
C PRO A 135 9.94 -5.10 10.07
N ASP A 136 10.26 -3.81 10.20
CA ASP A 136 10.90 -3.25 11.40
C ASP A 136 9.87 -2.78 12.45
N GLY A 137 8.58 -3.09 12.25
CA GLY A 137 7.48 -2.59 13.09
C GLY A 137 7.18 -1.10 12.89
N SER A 138 7.86 -0.43 11.95
CA SER A 138 7.64 0.99 11.67
C SER A 138 6.37 1.22 10.85
N ASN A 139 5.61 2.24 11.23
CA ASN A 139 4.60 2.84 10.37
C ASN A 139 5.32 3.72 9.35
N TYR A 140 5.15 3.45 8.05
CA TYR A 140 5.79 4.22 6.96
C TYR A 140 5.39 5.71 6.90
N LEU A 141 4.50 6.15 7.79
CA LEU A 141 4.16 7.56 7.98
C LEU A 141 5.22 8.36 8.74
N VAL A 142 6.12 7.72 9.49
CA VAL A 142 6.87 8.43 10.55
C VAL A 142 8.33 8.75 10.18
N ASN A 143 8.84 8.27 9.04
CA ASN A 143 10.27 8.43 8.72
C ASN A 143 10.63 9.59 7.77
N HIS A 144 9.89 10.70 7.79
CA HIS A 144 10.41 11.96 7.25
C HIS A 144 10.14 13.20 8.12
N ASP A 145 10.02 13.04 9.45
CA ASP A 145 10.11 14.17 10.39
C ASP A 145 11.27 14.03 11.40
N VAL A 146 12.26 13.15 11.14
CA VAL A 146 13.46 13.04 12.00
C VAL A 146 14.74 13.15 11.18
N MET A 147 15.02 14.36 10.71
CA MET A 147 16.35 14.97 10.77
C MET A 147 16.19 16.48 11.05
N VAL A 148 15.47 16.82 12.12
CA VAL A 148 15.76 18.05 12.88
C VAL A 148 16.33 17.58 14.21
N SER A 149 17.61 17.19 14.18
CA SER A 149 18.40 17.19 15.41
C SER A 149 19.03 18.57 15.50
N GLY A 150 18.31 19.48 16.16
CA GLY A 150 18.92 20.67 16.71
C GLY A 150 20.06 20.22 17.64
N SER A 151 21.23 20.82 17.45
CA SER A 151 22.28 20.83 18.47
C SER A 151 22.71 22.29 18.57
N ASP A 152 22.01 23.04 19.41
CA ASP A 152 22.59 24.25 19.99
C ASP A 152 23.77 23.80 20.87
N ALA A 153 24.94 24.35 20.60
CA ALA A 153 26.04 24.38 21.54
C ALA A 153 26.76 25.73 21.37
N ASP A 154 26.23 26.74 22.06
CA ASP A 154 27.02 27.86 22.57
C ASP A 154 28.16 27.30 23.44
N ASN A 155 29.42 27.57 23.11
CA ASN A 155 30.38 28.23 24.03
C ASN A 155 31.80 28.38 23.45
N ALA A 156 32.41 29.49 23.89
CA ALA A 156 33.82 29.93 23.85
C ALA A 156 34.32 30.69 22.62
#